data_AF-A0A430Q7E7-F1
#
_entry.id   AF-A0A430Q7E7-F1
#
_cell.length_a   1.000
_cell.length_b   1.000
_cell.length_c   1.000
_cell.angle_alpha   90.00
_cell.angle_beta   90.00
_cell.angle_gamma   90.00
#
_symmetry.space_group_name_H-M   'P 1'
#
loop_
_entity.id
_entity.type
_entity.pdbx_description
1 polymer ?
#
loop_
_entity_poly.entity_id
_entity_poly.type
_entity_poly.pdbx_seq_one_letter_code
_entity_poly.pdbx_strand_id
1 'polypeptide(L)'
;MLDSVLKMASKYLSRDGHIFPRHYTLNLLGVQCSEHLRKRRLEHWNDVYGYKMPALRRAALSEAHVLNLTNEHVTPPISPITILTQSFELVALDLDDMHRNRIYNLSNHCSLLCEQKFHLIIQPTTTTNNNNSDKISGIITIRRATTDNRGLEINLLIGETENSPEIKQTFDLIG
;
A
#
# COMPACT_ATOMS: atom_id res chain seq x y z
N MET A 1 7.14 5.76 -13.36
CA MET A 1 7.53 6.79 -14.36
C MET A 1 6.80 8.13 -14.21
N LEU A 2 5.95 8.32 -13.18
CA LEU A 2 5.13 9.53 -13.03
C LEU A 2 5.96 10.82 -13.09
N ASP A 3 7.09 10.88 -12.38
CA ASP A 3 7.98 12.04 -12.39
C ASP A 3 8.48 12.42 -13.78
N SER A 4 8.78 11.42 -14.62
CA SER A 4 9.19 11.65 -16.01
C SER A 4 8.05 12.20 -16.84
N VAL A 5 6.84 11.66 -16.67
CA VAL A 5 5.62 12.14 -17.35
C VAL A 5 5.35 13.59 -16.96
N LEU A 6 5.37 13.93 -15.67
CA LEU A 6 5.15 15.29 -15.19
C LEU A 6 6.24 16.25 -15.68
N LYS A 7 7.50 15.83 -15.71
CA LYS A 7 8.61 16.63 -16.25
C LYS A 7 8.44 16.91 -17.75
N MET A 8 8.04 15.90 -18.53
CA MET A 8 7.80 16.06 -19.96
C MET A 8 6.55 16.91 -20.22
N ALA A 9 5.48 16.71 -19.47
CA ALA A 9 4.27 17.54 -19.56
C ALA A 9 4.57 19.00 -19.24
N SER A 10 5.36 19.27 -18.20
CA SER A 10 5.79 20.64 -17.88
C SER A 10 6.55 21.31 -19.02
N LYS A 11 7.43 20.56 -19.72
CA LYS A 11 8.32 21.10 -20.76
C LYS A 11 7.68 21.19 -22.15
N TYR A 12 6.85 20.22 -22.52
CA TYR A 12 6.42 20.03 -23.91
C TYR A 12 4.90 20.16 -24.12
N LEU A 13 4.10 20.08 -23.07
CA LEU A 13 2.64 20.11 -23.21
C LEU A 13 2.12 21.56 -23.21
N SER A 14 1.35 21.89 -24.25
CA SER A 14 0.65 23.17 -24.38
C SER A 14 -0.37 23.35 -23.26
N ARG A 15 -0.82 24.59 -22.98
CA ARG A 15 -1.79 24.88 -21.91
C ARG A 15 -3.13 24.15 -22.08
N ASP A 16 -3.54 23.92 -23.33
CA ASP A 16 -4.76 23.18 -23.69
C ASP A 16 -4.49 21.70 -23.93
N GLY A 17 -3.27 21.24 -23.64
CA GLY A 17 -2.89 19.84 -23.75
C GLY A 17 -3.44 19.02 -22.59
N HIS A 18 -3.70 17.74 -22.87
CA HIS A 18 -4.25 16.80 -21.91
C HIS A 18 -3.27 15.67 -21.61
N ILE A 19 -3.32 15.14 -20.38
CA ILE A 19 -2.51 13.99 -19.95
C ILE A 19 -3.42 12.77 -19.78
N PHE A 20 -3.06 11.67 -20.44
CA PHE A 20 -3.79 10.41 -20.36
C PHE A 20 -2.88 9.27 -19.88
N PRO A 21 -3.34 8.40 -18.97
CA PRO A 21 -4.57 8.50 -18.17
C PRO A 21 -4.59 9.73 -17.24
N ARG A 22 -5.79 10.25 -16.95
CA ARG A 22 -6.00 11.51 -16.22
C ARG A 22 -6.09 11.35 -14.70
N HIS A 23 -6.92 10.41 -14.24
CA HIS A 23 -7.23 10.23 -12.83
C HIS A 23 -6.52 9.00 -12.28
N TYR A 24 -5.86 9.14 -11.13
CA TYR A 24 -5.23 8.05 -10.40
C TYR A 24 -5.71 8.07 -8.96
N THR A 25 -6.14 6.93 -8.47
CA THR A 25 -6.50 6.74 -7.06
C THR A 25 -5.71 5.60 -6.46
N LEU A 26 -5.24 5.78 -5.23
CA LEU A 26 -4.61 4.74 -4.43
C LEU A 26 -5.53 4.47 -3.23
N ASN A 27 -5.96 3.23 -3.09
CA ASN A 27 -6.86 2.80 -2.01
C ASN A 27 -6.16 1.84 -1.06
N LEU A 28 -6.43 1.98 0.22
CA LEU A 28 -6.04 1.06 1.29
C LEU A 28 -7.21 0.14 1.65
N LEU A 29 -6.92 -1.14 1.81
CA LEU A 29 -7.88 -2.18 2.19
C LEU A 29 -7.25 -3.07 3.27
N GLY A 30 -8.03 -3.37 4.30
CA GLY A 30 -7.71 -4.42 5.26
C GLY A 30 -8.14 -5.77 4.71
N VAL A 31 -7.21 -6.71 4.68
CA VAL A 31 -7.44 -8.03 4.08
C VAL A 31 -7.01 -9.14 5.02
N GLN A 32 -7.73 -10.25 4.98
CA GLN A 32 -7.35 -11.50 5.62
C GLN A 32 -6.64 -12.40 4.60
N CYS A 33 -5.42 -12.81 4.95
CA CYS A 33 -4.63 -13.73 4.14
C CYS A 33 -4.94 -15.19 4.53
N SER A 34 -5.09 -16.06 3.55
CA SER A 34 -5.26 -17.50 3.76
C SER A 34 -4.06 -18.11 4.47
N GLU A 35 -4.32 -19.17 5.24
CA GLU A 35 -3.26 -19.89 5.94
C GLU A 35 -2.21 -20.44 4.97
N HIS A 36 -2.62 -20.90 3.78
CA HIS A 36 -1.70 -21.43 2.77
C HIS A 36 -0.73 -20.36 2.24
N LEU A 37 -1.23 -19.16 1.93
CA LEU A 37 -0.40 -18.07 1.43
C LEU A 37 0.58 -17.59 2.51
N ARG A 38 0.11 -17.47 3.75
CA ARG A 38 0.92 -17.12 4.93
C ARG A 38 2.00 -18.18 5.21
N LYS A 39 1.64 -19.48 5.12
CA LYS A 39 2.59 -20.59 5.26
C LYS A 39 3.70 -20.51 4.23
N ARG A 40 3.34 -20.36 2.95
CA ARG A 40 4.28 -20.38 1.84
C ARG A 40 5.23 -19.17 1.83
N ARG A 41 4.74 -17.98 2.15
CA ARG A 41 5.52 -16.73 2.06
C ARG A 41 6.28 -16.39 3.34
N LEU A 42 5.74 -16.75 4.50
CA LEU A 42 6.28 -16.32 5.79
C LEU A 42 6.71 -17.48 6.68
N GLU A 43 5.82 -18.46 6.92
CA GLU A 43 6.12 -19.52 7.89
C GLU A 43 7.08 -20.57 7.36
N HIS A 44 7.27 -20.66 6.04
CA HIS A 44 8.28 -21.50 5.41
C HIS A 44 9.66 -21.28 6.05
N TRP A 45 10.00 -20.03 6.38
CA TRP A 45 11.26 -19.67 7.02
C TRP A 45 11.39 -20.11 8.48
N ASN A 46 10.31 -20.57 9.12
CA ASN A 46 10.40 -21.17 10.45
C ASN A 46 11.11 -22.52 10.42
N ASP A 47 10.99 -23.27 9.32
CA ASP A 47 11.59 -24.58 9.15
C ASP A 47 11.85 -24.89 7.66
N VAL A 48 13.11 -24.73 7.26
CA VAL A 48 13.61 -25.06 5.92
C VAL A 48 14.48 -26.31 6.06
N TYR A 49 13.86 -27.48 5.86
CA TYR A 49 14.53 -28.79 5.98
C TYR A 49 15.17 -29.07 7.35
N GLY A 50 14.53 -28.66 8.45
CA GLY A 50 15.03 -28.78 9.82
C GLY A 50 15.78 -27.54 10.32
N TYR A 51 16.01 -26.55 9.47
CA TYR A 51 16.76 -25.34 9.82
C TYR A 51 15.83 -24.14 10.02
N LYS A 52 15.98 -23.47 11.16
CA LYS A 52 15.26 -22.22 11.46
C LYS A 52 15.95 -21.03 10.79
N MET A 53 15.23 -20.26 9.97
CA MET A 53 15.78 -19.11 9.24
C MET A 53 15.11 -17.78 9.65
N PRO A 54 15.26 -17.35 10.93
CA PRO A 54 14.54 -16.18 11.45
C PRO A 54 14.95 -14.86 10.79
N ALA A 55 16.18 -14.75 10.27
CA ALA A 55 16.63 -13.56 9.54
C ALA A 55 15.87 -13.39 8.22
N LEU A 56 15.71 -14.48 7.45
CA LEU A 56 14.95 -14.47 6.19
C LEU A 56 13.46 -14.24 6.45
N ARG A 57 12.92 -14.79 7.54
CA ARG A 57 11.55 -14.50 7.96
C ARG A 57 11.32 -13.01 8.21
N ARG A 58 12.25 -12.32 8.90
CA ARG A 58 12.14 -10.88 9.14
C ARG A 58 12.24 -10.08 7.85
N ALA A 59 13.17 -10.44 6.97
CA ALA A 59 13.31 -9.81 5.65
C ALA A 59 12.04 -9.96 4.80
N ALA A 60 11.43 -11.15 4.79
CA ALA A 60 10.18 -11.40 4.08
C ALA A 60 8.98 -10.62 4.64
N LEU A 61 9.03 -10.22 5.91
CA LEU A 61 8.03 -9.40 6.60
C LEU A 61 8.12 -7.90 6.22
N SER A 62 9.34 -7.41 5.96
CA SER A 62 9.60 -6.04 5.51
C SER A 62 9.46 -5.85 4.00
N GLU A 63 9.34 -6.93 3.24
CA GLU A 63 9.15 -6.84 1.79
C GLU A 63 7.66 -6.73 1.44
N ALA A 64 7.33 -5.83 0.53
CA ALA A 64 5.98 -5.73 -0.02
C ALA A 64 5.75 -6.80 -1.10
N HIS A 65 4.69 -7.60 -0.97
CA HIS A 65 4.37 -8.67 -1.91
C HIS A 65 3.34 -8.21 -2.95
N VAL A 66 3.67 -8.33 -4.25
CA VAL A 66 2.72 -8.12 -5.35
C VAL A 66 2.04 -9.44 -5.68
N LEU A 67 0.71 -9.50 -5.51
CA LEU A 67 -0.08 -10.72 -5.69
C LEU A 67 -1.18 -10.51 -6.72
N ASN A 68 -1.37 -11.52 -7.57
CA ASN A 68 -2.54 -11.60 -8.43
C ASN A 68 -3.69 -12.28 -7.68
N LEU A 69 -4.80 -11.58 -7.53
CA LEU A 69 -5.98 -12.07 -6.81
C LEU A 69 -7.01 -12.76 -7.73
N THR A 70 -6.87 -12.64 -9.05
CA THR A 70 -7.86 -13.11 -10.04
C THR A 70 -7.50 -14.42 -10.72
N ASN A 71 -6.48 -15.16 -10.25
CA ASN A 71 -5.98 -16.30 -11.02
C ASN A 71 -6.95 -17.51 -10.97
N GLU A 72 -7.82 -17.60 -11.98
CA GLU A 72 -8.90 -18.59 -12.14
C GLU A 72 -8.40 -20.04 -12.33
N HIS A 73 -7.13 -20.23 -12.67
CA HIS A 73 -6.54 -21.55 -12.94
C HIS A 73 -6.07 -22.33 -11.70
N VAL A 74 -6.19 -21.76 -10.50
CA VAL A 74 -5.97 -22.48 -9.24
C VAL A 74 -7.19 -22.26 -8.36
N THR A 75 -8.22 -23.05 -8.59
CA THR A 75 -9.29 -23.27 -7.63
C THR A 75 -8.79 -24.21 -6.52
N PRO A 76 -8.58 -23.72 -5.29
CA PRO A 76 -9.26 -24.27 -4.13
C PRO A 76 -10.58 -23.49 -3.94
N PRO A 77 -11.54 -23.98 -3.14
CA PRO A 77 -12.88 -23.39 -3.05
C PRO A 77 -12.94 -21.99 -2.38
N ILE A 78 -11.80 -21.38 -2.03
CA ILE A 78 -11.72 -20.20 -1.18
C ILE A 78 -10.63 -19.27 -1.73
N SER A 79 -10.96 -17.99 -1.94
CA SER A 79 -10.00 -16.97 -2.36
C SER A 79 -8.82 -16.91 -1.37
N PRO A 80 -7.57 -16.76 -1.84
CA PRO A 80 -6.41 -16.71 -0.95
C PRO A 80 -6.38 -15.45 -0.08
N ILE A 81 -7.22 -14.47 -0.40
CA ILE A 81 -7.39 -13.20 0.31
C ILE A 81 -8.90 -12.91 0.41
N THR A 82 -9.34 -12.48 1.60
CA THR A 82 -10.69 -11.97 1.86
C THR A 82 -10.59 -10.50 2.25
N ILE A 83 -11.30 -9.61 1.55
CA ILE A 83 -11.36 -8.20 1.93
C ILE A 83 -12.26 -8.07 3.16
N LEU A 84 -11.73 -7.46 4.22
CA LEU A 84 -12.44 -7.29 5.48
C LEU A 84 -12.97 -5.87 5.70
N THR A 85 -12.49 -4.89 4.94
CA THR A 85 -12.79 -3.48 5.18
C THR A 85 -13.34 -2.81 3.94
N GLN A 86 -14.02 -1.69 4.13
CA GLN A 86 -14.28 -0.76 3.02
C GLN A 86 -12.95 -0.18 2.50
N SER A 87 -12.92 0.18 1.22
CA SER A 87 -11.77 0.87 0.61
C SER A 87 -11.63 2.26 1.20
N PHE A 88 -10.42 2.60 1.64
CA PHE A 88 -10.07 3.95 2.09
C PHE A 88 -9.17 4.62 1.05
N GLU A 89 -9.61 5.74 0.48
CA GLU A 89 -8.83 6.48 -0.50
C GLU A 89 -7.67 7.22 0.19
N LEU A 90 -6.44 6.86 -0.18
CA LEU A 90 -5.22 7.47 0.33
C LEU A 90 -4.77 8.67 -0.51
N VAL A 91 -4.83 8.51 -1.83
CA VAL A 91 -4.34 9.53 -2.75
C VAL A 91 -5.26 9.55 -3.94
N ALA A 92 -5.72 10.74 -4.32
CA ALA A 92 -6.36 11.01 -5.59
C ALA A 92 -5.57 12.08 -6.33
N LEU A 93 -5.20 11.79 -7.58
CA LEU A 93 -4.48 12.70 -8.47
C LEU A 93 -5.29 12.91 -9.74
N ASP A 94 -5.49 14.17 -10.11
CA ASP A 94 -5.97 14.58 -11.43
C ASP A 94 -4.82 15.29 -12.16
N LEU A 95 -4.23 14.60 -13.15
CA LEU A 95 -3.07 15.12 -13.89
C LEU A 95 -3.43 16.31 -14.77
N ASP A 96 -4.66 16.40 -15.26
CA ASP A 96 -5.09 17.57 -16.03
C ASP A 96 -5.28 18.78 -15.12
N ASP A 97 -5.78 18.57 -13.90
CA ASP A 97 -5.88 19.66 -12.92
C ASP A 97 -4.50 20.17 -12.49
N MET A 98 -3.59 19.24 -12.19
CA MET A 98 -2.19 19.56 -11.95
C MET A 98 -1.57 20.31 -13.13
N HIS A 99 -1.86 19.90 -14.37
CA HIS A 99 -1.35 20.54 -15.58
C HIS A 99 -1.90 21.97 -15.74
N ARG A 100 -3.21 22.16 -15.59
CA ARG A 100 -3.86 23.48 -15.66
C ARG A 100 -3.29 24.45 -14.62
N ASN A 101 -3.08 23.94 -13.40
CA ASN A 101 -2.54 24.73 -12.29
C ASN A 101 -1.00 24.85 -12.32
N ARG A 102 -0.33 24.21 -13.30
CA ARG A 102 1.14 24.14 -13.44
C ARG A 102 1.84 23.59 -12.20
N ILE A 103 1.16 22.69 -11.48
CA ILE A 103 1.66 22.01 -10.27
C ILE A 103 2.25 20.66 -10.70
N TYR A 104 3.49 20.67 -11.20
CA TYR A 104 4.21 19.42 -11.52
C TYR A 104 5.17 18.98 -10.43
N ASN A 105 5.16 19.70 -9.31
CA ASN A 105 6.16 19.55 -8.28
C ASN A 105 5.68 18.57 -7.21
N LEU A 106 5.81 17.28 -7.50
CA LEU A 106 5.77 16.24 -6.47
C LEU A 106 7.08 16.17 -5.66
N SER A 107 8.07 17.03 -5.95
CA SER A 107 9.48 16.77 -5.67
C SER A 107 10.29 17.99 -5.24
N ASN A 108 9.67 19.04 -4.67
CA ASN A 108 10.44 20.13 -4.09
C ASN A 108 11.00 19.63 -2.77
N HIS A 109 12.10 18.88 -2.85
CA HIS A 109 12.94 18.40 -1.75
C HIS A 109 12.30 17.49 -0.69
N CYS A 110 10.99 17.23 -0.76
CA CYS A 110 10.34 16.30 0.15
C CYS A 110 10.39 14.88 -0.44
N SER A 111 11.15 14.00 0.21
CA SER A 111 11.07 12.55 0.03
C SER A 111 9.65 12.02 0.32
N LEU A 112 8.83 12.78 1.05
CA LEU A 112 7.46 12.45 1.41
C LEU A 112 6.49 12.60 0.23
N LEU A 113 5.81 11.52 -0.13
CA LEU A 113 4.78 11.47 -1.18
C LEU A 113 3.36 11.55 -0.60
N CYS A 114 3.13 10.93 0.55
CA CYS A 114 1.84 10.91 1.23
C CYS A 114 2.07 10.69 2.74
N GLU A 115 1.35 11.41 3.58
CA GLU A 115 1.18 11.10 5.00
C GLU A 115 -0.29 11.32 5.35
N GLN A 116 -0.97 10.27 5.77
CA GLN A 116 -2.40 10.37 6.05
C GLN A 116 -2.82 9.45 7.19
N LYS A 117 -3.72 9.98 8.03
CA LYS A 117 -4.47 9.20 9.01
C LYS A 117 -5.54 8.40 8.28
N PHE A 118 -5.55 7.09 8.47
CA PHE A 118 -6.54 6.21 7.89
C PHE A 118 -7.43 5.59 8.96
N HIS A 119 -8.63 5.25 8.54
CA HIS A 119 -9.66 4.61 9.35
C HIS A 119 -10.31 3.53 8.51
N LEU A 120 -9.97 2.27 8.79
CA LEU A 120 -10.59 1.12 8.14
C LEU A 120 -11.69 0.58 9.05
N ILE A 121 -12.89 0.50 8.51
CA ILE A 121 -14.05 -0.07 9.19
C ILE A 121 -14.13 -1.54 8.77
N ILE A 122 -14.06 -2.44 9.75
CA ILE A 122 -14.25 -3.87 9.51
C ILE A 122 -15.72 -4.12 9.21
N GLN A 123 -15.97 -4.77 8.07
CA GLN A 123 -17.30 -5.19 7.68
C GLN A 123 -17.73 -6.36 8.57
N PRO A 124 -18.95 -6.33 9.12
CA PRO A 124 -19.43 -7.41 9.97
C PRO A 124 -19.53 -8.70 9.14
N THR A 125 -18.69 -9.68 9.45
CA THR A 125 -18.92 -11.07 9.04
C THR A 125 -20.16 -11.57 9.78
N THR A 126 -21.02 -12.33 9.10
CA THR A 126 -22.42 -12.68 9.43
C THR A 126 -22.66 -13.45 10.74
N THR A 127 -21.93 -13.23 11.84
CA THR A 127 -22.05 -14.07 13.05
C THR A 127 -21.73 -13.40 14.39
N THR A 128 -21.92 -12.09 14.55
CA THR A 128 -21.92 -11.46 15.88
C THR A 128 -22.79 -10.19 15.93
N ASN A 129 -23.90 -10.26 16.66
CA ASN A 129 -24.76 -9.11 17.03
C ASN A 129 -24.06 -8.26 18.11
N ASN A 130 -22.96 -7.59 17.77
CA ASN A 130 -22.39 -6.54 18.60
C ASN A 130 -22.32 -5.26 17.77
N ASN A 131 -22.98 -4.21 18.25
CA ASN A 131 -23.11 -2.91 17.59
C ASN A 131 -21.81 -2.09 17.53
N ASN A 132 -20.66 -2.70 17.85
CA ASN A 132 -19.35 -2.07 17.76
C ASN A 132 -18.71 -2.53 16.45
N SER A 133 -18.72 -1.65 15.44
CA SER A 133 -17.89 -1.85 14.27
C SER A 133 -16.43 -1.72 14.70
N ASP A 134 -15.70 -2.83 14.68
CA ASP A 134 -14.26 -2.79 14.96
C ASP A 134 -13.57 -1.91 13.92
N LYS A 135 -12.73 -0.99 14.40
CA LYS A 135 -12.06 0.02 13.59
C LYS A 135 -10.56 -0.17 13.72
N ILE A 136 -9.88 -0.21 12.59
CA ILE A 136 -8.41 -0.15 12.54
C ILE A 136 -8.03 1.27 12.14
N SER A 137 -7.36 1.97 13.04
CA SER A 137 -6.83 3.32 12.78
C SER A 137 -5.32 3.34 12.80
N GLY A 138 -4.77 4.25 12.02
CA GLY A 138 -3.33 4.42 11.95
C GLY A 138 -2.91 5.58 11.07
N ILE A 139 -1.61 5.68 10.87
CA ILE A 139 -0.98 6.59 9.93
C ILE A 139 -0.23 5.76 8.90
N ILE A 140 -0.44 6.11 7.64
CA ILE A 140 0.39 5.61 6.55
C ILE A 140 1.21 6.75 5.99
N THR A 141 2.50 6.49 5.82
CA THR A 141 3.46 7.43 5.25
C THR A 141 4.17 6.75 4.08
N ILE A 142 4.03 7.30 2.89
CA ILE A 142 4.71 6.84 1.67
C ILE A 142 5.78 7.86 1.32
N ARG A 143 7.01 7.39 1.13
CA ARG A 143 8.14 8.25 0.74
C ARG A 143 9.02 7.56 -0.30
N ARG A 144 9.78 8.35 -1.05
CA ARG A 144 10.89 7.83 -1.87
C ARG A 144 11.96 7.25 -0.96
N ALA A 145 12.51 6.11 -1.33
CA ALA A 145 13.64 5.54 -0.61
C ALA A 145 14.85 6.49 -0.70
N THR A 146 15.63 6.55 0.38
CA THR A 146 16.82 7.43 0.45
C THR A 146 18.02 6.83 -0.28
N THR A 147 18.05 5.52 -0.45
CA THR A 147 19.13 4.74 -1.06
C THR A 147 18.95 4.55 -2.57
N ASP A 148 17.72 4.58 -3.07
CA ASP A 148 17.39 4.42 -4.49
C ASP A 148 16.25 5.38 -4.89
N ASN A 149 16.46 6.12 -5.98
CA ASN A 149 15.48 7.05 -6.54
C ASN A 149 14.24 6.37 -7.13
N ARG A 150 14.25 5.03 -7.28
CA ARG A 150 13.10 4.25 -7.76
C ARG A 150 12.36 3.53 -6.64
N GLY A 151 13.01 3.33 -5.49
CA GLY A 151 12.42 2.65 -4.35
C GLY A 151 11.36 3.49 -3.65
N LEU A 152 10.39 2.81 -3.04
CA LEU A 152 9.41 3.43 -2.15
C LEU A 152 9.53 2.80 -0.76
N GLU A 153 9.51 3.64 0.26
CA GLU A 153 9.41 3.22 1.65
C GLU A 153 7.99 3.55 2.14
N ILE A 154 7.27 2.52 2.56
CA ILE A 154 5.90 2.63 3.10
C ILE A 154 5.97 2.33 4.59
N ASN A 155 5.63 3.31 5.41
CA ASN A 155 5.56 3.16 6.85
C ASN A 155 4.10 3.10 7.28
N LEU A 156 3.77 2.09 8.07
CA LEU A 156 2.46 1.87 8.64
C LEU A 156 2.57 1.90 10.17
N LEU A 157 1.88 2.85 10.78
CA LEU A 157 1.72 2.96 12.23
C LEU A 157 0.27 2.65 12.56
N ILE A 158 0.00 1.54 13.24
CA ILE A 158 -1.36 1.14 13.65
C ILE A 158 -1.48 1.34 15.16
N GLY A 159 -2.56 1.97 15.61
CA GLY A 159 -2.84 2.21 17.03
C GLY A 159 -3.85 3.35 17.23
N GLU A 160 -4.36 3.48 18.45
CA GLU A 160 -5.30 4.53 18.83
C GLU A 160 -4.65 5.92 18.98
N THR A 161 -3.33 5.96 19.26
CA THR A 161 -2.60 7.21 19.50
C THR A 161 -1.24 7.26 18.79
N GLU A 162 -0.86 8.45 18.30
CA GLU A 162 0.43 8.69 17.61
C GLU A 162 1.65 8.47 18.50
N ASN A 163 1.51 8.68 19.81
CA ASN A 163 2.61 8.66 20.76
C ASN A 163 3.01 7.25 21.22
N SER A 164 2.15 6.25 21.00
CA SER A 164 2.43 4.84 21.32
C SER A 164 1.68 3.92 20.33
N PRO A 165 2.18 3.76 19.08
CA PRO A 165 1.57 2.85 18.13
C PRO A 165 1.74 1.41 18.60
N GLU A 166 0.70 0.60 18.45
CA GLU A 166 0.73 -0.83 18.77
C GLU A 166 1.59 -1.60 17.76
N ILE A 167 1.54 -1.19 16.49
CA ILE A 167 2.29 -1.81 15.41
C ILE A 167 2.98 -0.71 14.60
N LYS A 168 4.29 -0.87 14.40
CA LYS A 168 5.08 -0.09 13.46
C LYS A 168 5.73 -1.04 12.46
N GLN A 169 5.37 -0.90 11.20
CA GLN A 169 5.90 -1.72 10.11
C GLN A 169 6.38 -0.83 8.97
N THR A 170 7.59 -1.09 8.49
CA THR A 170 8.16 -0.43 7.32
C THR A 170 8.29 -1.46 6.21
N PHE A 171 7.86 -1.08 5.01
CA PHE A 171 7.96 -1.88 3.80
C PHE A 171 8.79 -1.17 2.76
N ASP A 172 9.70 -1.90 2.15
CA ASP A 172 10.49 -1.43 1.02
C ASP A 172 9.94 -2.03 -0.27
N LEU A 173 9.55 -1.16 -1.20
CA LEU A 173 9.19 -1.53 -2.56
C LEU A 173 10.38 -1.23 -3.46
N ILE A 174 11.09 -2.28 -3.88
CA ILE A 174 12.22 -2.17 -4.79
C ILE A 174 11.66 -2.17 -6.23
N GLY A 175 12.07 -1.18 -7.04
CA GLY A 175 11.58 -0.96 -8.40
C GLY A 175 12.39 -1.64 -9.49
#